data_AF-A0A2K9LUU8-F1
#
_entry.id   AF-A0A2K9LUU8-F1
#
_cell.length_a   1.000
_cell.length_b   1.000
_cell.length_c   1.000
_cell.angle_alpha   90.00
_cell.angle_beta   90.00
_cell.angle_gamma   90.00
#
_symmetry.space_group_name_H-M   'P 1'
#
loop_
_entity.id
_entity.type
_entity.pdbx_description
1 polymer ?
#
loop_
_entity_poly.entity_id
_entity_poly.type
_entity_poly.pdbx_seq_one_letter_code
_entity_poly.pdbx_strand_id
1 'polypeptide(L)'
;MRKTNLLIKGKLGEIFTRRFLKSQHVKMVSEGDYLSRLRACCKVVYTMPIQAIWIAFFLYARIMVQNHMNSGSGWVGEEWIWLYQDQINVLNTFLSIQIYHVFIMSAVLIVMLNMTMSKGTTIFTAIFNTLYISEALLYGSFLFVLDWVGLLHKFENIGQMLEVLRTQWIWIFAIVVAVFSYLPLKSIFYDVNMWNREWMRVDRYRKTEDRENGFIFKTWVTTGEIKARKLMISTGWFLILTASVFHIMDIFARTDFNAAKYVILVAGYIIFLSAYVVPYNNWSLIFYWVNQAFLFGFIAYGLYMVQNVAWQPKLWYFYLYVIMLIPWILSLNSAIRYTWTIKDKEEIKAVVLNMFESNDEFEQYLEDRDSEEKIKESEDTI
;
A
#
# COMPACT_ATOMS: atom_id res chain seq x y z
N MET A 1 3.37 14.56 -7.42
CA MET A 1 4.77 14.77 -7.87
C MET A 1 5.39 16.06 -7.32
N ARG A 2 4.72 17.23 -7.31
CA ARG A 2 5.30 18.49 -6.76
C ARG A 2 5.84 18.38 -5.31
N LYS A 3 5.10 17.77 -4.37
CA LYS A 3 5.55 17.64 -2.96
C LYS A 3 6.80 16.76 -2.76
N THR A 4 7.03 15.78 -3.63
CA THR A 4 8.16 14.84 -3.49
C THR A 4 9.47 15.42 -3.98
N ASN A 5 9.43 16.36 -4.94
CA ASN A 5 10.61 17.07 -5.41
C ASN A 5 11.12 18.10 -4.39
N LEU A 6 10.25 18.65 -3.52
CA LEU A 6 10.66 19.57 -2.46
C LEU A 6 11.55 18.89 -1.40
N LEU A 7 11.25 17.64 -1.03
CA LEU A 7 12.04 16.87 -0.06
C LEU A 7 13.47 16.57 -0.55
N ILE A 8 13.61 16.41 -1.87
CA ILE A 8 14.91 16.13 -2.53
C ILE A 8 15.72 17.41 -2.73
N LYS A 9 15.06 18.55 -2.94
CA LYS A 9 15.70 19.86 -3.10
C LYS A 9 16.16 20.49 -1.76
N GLY A 10 15.91 19.84 -0.62
CA GLY A 10 16.34 20.31 0.70
C GLY A 10 17.72 19.81 1.14
N LYS A 11 18.20 20.28 2.29
CA LYS A 11 19.53 19.93 2.87
C LYS A 11 19.76 18.42 3.00
N LEU A 12 18.73 17.65 3.36
CA LEU A 12 18.83 16.19 3.46
C LEU A 12 19.06 15.53 2.11
N GLY A 13 18.40 16.02 1.05
CA GLY A 13 18.65 15.57 -0.31
C GLY A 13 20.09 15.86 -0.73
N GLU A 14 20.59 17.07 -0.46
CA GLU A 14 21.98 17.45 -0.76
C GLU A 14 23.01 16.55 -0.04
N ILE A 15 22.79 16.22 1.23
CA ILE A 15 23.65 15.30 1.99
C ILE A 15 23.70 13.93 1.32
N PHE A 16 22.55 13.37 0.94
CA PHE A 16 22.50 12.09 0.25
C PHE A 16 23.12 12.14 -1.14
N THR A 17 22.88 13.21 -1.91
CA THR A 17 23.53 13.45 -3.20
C THR A 17 25.05 13.45 -3.05
N ARG A 18 25.60 14.24 -2.12
CA ARG A 18 27.05 14.27 -1.84
C ARG A 18 27.58 12.90 -1.45
N ARG A 19 26.84 12.15 -0.64
CA ARG A 19 27.20 10.78 -0.25
C ARG A 19 27.22 9.84 -1.45
N PHE A 20 26.22 9.88 -2.32
CA PHE A 20 26.14 9.03 -3.50
C PHE A 20 27.25 9.35 -4.52
N LEU A 21 27.55 10.62 -4.74
CA LEU A 21 28.66 11.06 -5.61
C LEU A 21 30.03 10.63 -5.10
N LYS A 22 30.21 10.56 -3.77
CA LYS A 22 31.47 10.15 -3.14
C LYS A 22 31.54 8.65 -2.82
N SER A 23 30.46 7.89 -3.03
CA SER A 23 30.39 6.48 -2.62
C SER A 23 31.16 5.59 -3.59
N GLN A 24 32.11 4.80 -3.07
CA GLN A 24 32.75 3.73 -3.84
C GLN A 24 31.92 2.42 -3.86
N HIS A 25 30.97 2.28 -2.93
CA HIS A 25 30.18 1.06 -2.75
C HIS A 25 28.94 0.98 -3.63
N VAL A 26 28.39 2.14 -4.04
CA VAL A 26 27.17 2.21 -4.84
C VAL A 26 27.46 2.89 -6.17
N LYS A 27 27.37 2.13 -7.26
CA LYS A 27 27.43 2.67 -8.62
C LYS A 27 26.01 2.94 -9.11
N MET A 28 25.71 4.21 -9.41
CA MET A 28 24.43 4.59 -10.01
C MET A 28 24.41 4.19 -11.47
N VAL A 29 23.40 3.41 -11.87
CA VAL A 29 23.33 2.86 -13.24
C VAL A 29 22.41 3.67 -14.16
N SER A 30 21.57 4.54 -13.59
CA SER A 30 20.71 5.47 -14.35
C SER A 30 20.19 6.60 -13.45
N GLU A 31 19.62 7.65 -14.07
CA GLU A 31 18.92 8.71 -13.34
C GLU A 31 17.75 8.15 -12.52
N GLY A 32 17.02 7.17 -13.05
CA GLY A 32 15.90 6.51 -12.35
C GLY A 32 16.34 5.76 -11.09
N ASP A 33 17.50 5.10 -11.12
CA ASP A 33 18.14 4.46 -9.96
C ASP A 33 18.49 5.50 -8.88
N TYR A 34 19.17 6.57 -9.29
CA TYR A 34 19.55 7.67 -8.41
C TYR A 34 18.34 8.34 -7.74
N LEU A 35 17.34 8.75 -8.53
CA LEU A 35 16.14 9.43 -8.00
C LEU A 35 15.32 8.53 -7.08
N SER A 36 15.21 7.23 -7.39
CA SER A 36 14.46 6.28 -6.55
C SER A 36 15.13 6.10 -5.19
N ARG A 37 16.46 5.96 -5.15
CA ARG A 37 17.23 5.87 -3.91
C ARG A 37 17.14 7.15 -3.09
N LEU A 38 17.34 8.29 -3.73
CA LEU A 38 17.32 9.59 -3.06
C LEU A 38 15.95 9.84 -2.41
N ARG A 39 14.86 9.55 -3.13
CA ARG A 39 13.49 9.62 -2.59
C ARG A 39 13.27 8.67 -1.42
N ALA A 40 13.67 7.41 -1.56
CA ALA A 40 13.51 6.41 -0.51
C ALA A 40 14.28 6.81 0.76
N CYS A 41 15.55 7.18 0.63
CA CYS A 41 16.40 7.60 1.74
C CYS A 41 15.85 8.84 2.45
N CYS A 42 15.49 9.88 1.71
CA CYS A 42 14.89 11.09 2.31
C CYS A 42 13.60 10.76 3.05
N LYS A 43 12.67 10.02 2.42
CA LYS A 43 11.40 9.65 3.06
C LYS A 43 11.62 8.88 4.35
N VAL A 44 12.48 7.86 4.33
CA VAL A 44 12.81 7.05 5.50
C VAL A 44 13.36 7.92 6.64
N VAL A 45 14.32 8.80 6.36
CA VAL A 45 14.92 9.65 7.41
C VAL A 45 13.91 10.62 8.01
N TYR A 46 12.98 11.15 7.22
CA TYR A 46 11.91 12.01 7.75
C TYR A 46 10.86 11.24 8.56
N THR A 47 10.60 9.97 8.23
CA THR A 47 9.51 9.21 8.84
C THR A 47 9.94 8.42 10.06
N MET A 48 11.21 8.02 10.17
CA MET A 48 11.75 7.31 11.33
C MET A 48 11.55 8.05 12.67
N PRO A 49 11.86 9.36 12.80
CA PRO A 49 11.63 10.09 14.04
C PRO A 49 10.15 10.11 14.44
N ILE A 50 9.24 10.17 13.47
CA ILE A 50 7.80 10.13 13.71
C ILE A 50 7.41 8.79 14.31
N GLN A 51 7.92 7.67 13.79
CA GLN A 51 7.66 6.35 14.41
C GLN A 51 8.28 6.23 15.80
N ALA A 52 9.45 6.83 16.04
CA ALA A 52 10.06 6.85 17.37
C ALA A 52 9.20 7.60 18.39
N ILE A 53 8.58 8.72 18.00
CA ILE A 53 7.60 9.44 18.84
C ILE A 53 6.41 8.54 19.18
N TRP A 54 5.89 7.80 18.19
CA TRP A 54 4.78 6.87 18.44
C TRP A 54 5.16 5.70 19.36
N ILE A 55 6.37 5.15 19.20
CA ILE A 55 6.92 4.13 20.11
C ILE A 55 6.93 4.67 21.55
N ALA A 56 7.47 5.88 21.75
CA ALA A 56 7.51 6.51 23.07
C ALA A 56 6.11 6.75 23.65
N PHE A 57 5.17 7.22 22.82
CA PHE A 57 3.77 7.42 23.20
C PHE A 57 3.10 6.11 23.65
N PHE A 58 3.17 5.04 22.85
CA PHE A 58 2.54 3.77 23.19
C PHE A 58 3.17 3.12 24.41
N LEU A 59 4.50 3.23 24.56
CA LEU A 59 5.20 2.75 25.75
C LEU A 59 4.74 3.50 27.01
N TYR A 60 4.65 4.84 26.93
CA TYR A 60 4.14 5.66 28.03
C TYR A 60 2.69 5.30 28.38
N ALA A 61 1.80 5.24 27.39
CA ALA A 61 0.40 4.89 27.58
C ALA A 61 0.26 3.51 28.25
N ARG A 62 1.05 2.52 27.80
CA ARG A 62 1.06 1.17 28.37
C ARG A 62 1.50 1.16 29.83
N ILE A 63 2.53 1.93 30.19
CA ILE A 63 2.99 2.08 31.58
C ILE A 63 1.90 2.73 32.43
N MET A 64 1.24 3.78 31.94
CA MET A 64 0.17 4.46 32.67
C MET A 64 -1.03 3.56 32.92
N VAL A 65 -1.47 2.80 31.92
CA VAL A 65 -2.56 1.82 32.05
C VAL A 65 -2.20 0.72 33.06
N GLN A 66 -0.97 0.20 33.01
CA GLN A 66 -0.51 -0.81 33.97
C GLN A 66 -0.42 -0.26 35.40
N ASN A 67 0.08 0.97 35.57
CA ASN A 67 0.14 1.61 36.88
C ASN A 67 -1.25 1.85 37.45
N HIS A 68 -2.21 2.27 36.62
CA HIS A 68 -3.59 2.46 37.06
C HIS A 68 -4.24 1.13 37.48
N MET A 69 -4.05 0.06 36.70
CA MET A 69 -4.51 -1.30 37.02
C MET A 69 -3.92 -1.80 38.35
N ASN A 70 -2.64 -1.52 38.61
CA ASN A 70 -1.93 -1.98 39.81
C ASN A 70 -2.14 -1.08 41.04
N SER A 71 -2.59 0.17 40.86
CA SER A 71 -2.64 1.16 41.94
C SER A 71 -3.70 0.89 43.03
N GLY A 72 -4.53 -0.16 42.88
CA GLY A 72 -5.38 -0.69 43.95
C GLY A 72 -6.41 0.29 44.52
N SER A 73 -6.54 1.50 43.96
CA SER A 73 -7.62 2.42 44.32
C SER A 73 -8.93 1.73 43.97
N GLY A 74 -9.85 1.58 44.92
CA GLY A 74 -11.16 0.93 44.77
C GLY A 74 -12.12 1.58 43.77
N TRP A 75 -11.58 2.27 42.78
CA TRP A 75 -12.22 2.86 41.61
C TRP A 75 -12.28 1.88 40.42
N VAL A 76 -11.43 0.85 40.38
CA VAL A 76 -11.47 -0.19 39.35
C VAL A 76 -12.14 -1.42 39.94
N GLY A 77 -13.42 -1.62 39.63
CA GLY A 77 -14.13 -2.86 39.99
C GLY A 77 -13.46 -4.09 39.36
N GLU A 78 -13.47 -5.24 40.06
CA GLU A 78 -12.87 -6.50 39.56
C GLU A 78 -13.40 -6.90 38.18
N GLU A 79 -14.67 -6.56 37.92
CA GLU A 79 -15.38 -6.75 36.64
C GLU A 79 -14.77 -6.01 35.45
N TRP A 80 -13.87 -5.03 35.67
CA TRP A 80 -13.24 -4.24 34.61
C TRP A 80 -11.75 -4.59 34.39
N ILE A 81 -11.16 -5.46 35.21
CA ILE A 81 -9.73 -5.82 35.12
C ILE A 81 -9.37 -6.41 33.75
N TRP A 82 -10.24 -7.25 33.19
CA TRP A 82 -10.05 -7.84 31.86
C TRP A 82 -9.91 -6.77 30.76
N LEU A 83 -10.61 -5.64 30.92
CA LEU A 83 -10.63 -4.55 29.97
C LEU A 83 -9.30 -3.77 29.96
N TYR A 84 -8.66 -3.61 31.12
CA TYR A 84 -7.32 -3.03 31.22
C TYR A 84 -6.24 -3.98 30.68
N GLN A 85 -6.38 -5.29 30.89
CA GLN A 85 -5.48 -6.30 30.32
C GLN A 85 -5.54 -6.30 28.78
N ASP A 86 -6.75 -6.26 28.21
CA ASP A 86 -6.94 -6.17 26.76
C ASP A 86 -6.35 -4.87 26.21
N GLN A 87 -6.53 -3.75 26.91
CA GLN A 87 -5.92 -2.47 26.52
C GLN A 87 -4.39 -2.54 26.52
N ILE A 88 -3.76 -3.21 27.49
CA ILE A 88 -2.31 -3.44 27.51
C ILE A 88 -1.87 -4.31 26.32
N ASN A 89 -2.61 -5.38 26.00
CA ASN A 89 -2.30 -6.25 24.87
C ASN A 89 -2.37 -5.52 23.52
N VAL A 90 -3.39 -4.66 23.35
CA VAL A 90 -3.54 -3.81 22.17
C VAL A 90 -2.39 -2.81 22.06
N LEU A 91 -2.03 -2.13 23.16
CA LEU A 91 -0.90 -1.19 23.18
C LEU A 91 0.44 -1.87 22.89
N ASN A 92 0.67 -3.08 23.42
CA ASN A 92 1.86 -3.88 23.12
C ASN A 92 1.91 -4.27 21.64
N THR A 93 0.79 -4.67 21.06
CA THR A 93 0.68 -5.02 19.64
C THR A 93 1.03 -3.81 18.76
N PHE A 94 0.50 -2.63 19.09
CA PHE A 94 0.85 -1.40 18.37
C PHE A 94 2.31 -1.01 18.53
N LEU A 95 2.88 -1.15 19.72
CA LEU A 95 4.30 -0.95 19.95
C LEU A 95 5.15 -1.86 19.05
N SER A 96 4.82 -3.15 18.97
CA SER A 96 5.49 -4.12 18.09
C SER A 96 5.40 -3.72 16.61
N ILE A 97 4.23 -3.25 16.15
CA ILE A 97 4.04 -2.75 14.79
C ILE A 97 4.94 -1.54 14.51
N GLN A 98 5.02 -0.56 15.42
CA GLN A 98 5.86 0.61 15.21
C GLN A 98 7.36 0.26 15.19
N ILE A 99 7.79 -0.65 16.06
CA ILE A 99 9.17 -1.17 16.05
C ILE A 99 9.46 -1.88 14.72
N TYR A 100 8.53 -2.67 14.23
CA TYR A 100 8.62 -3.34 12.93
C TYR A 100 8.75 -2.32 11.77
N HIS A 101 8.02 -1.21 11.80
CA HIS A 101 8.19 -0.14 10.81
C HIS A 101 9.58 0.46 10.82
N VAL A 102 10.12 0.76 12.01
CA VAL A 102 11.49 1.25 12.15
C VAL A 102 12.48 0.23 11.59
N PHE A 103 12.30 -1.06 11.86
CA PHE A 103 13.13 -2.13 11.32
C PHE A 103 13.09 -2.17 9.78
N ILE A 104 11.91 -2.20 9.16
CA ILE A 104 11.78 -2.20 7.69
C ILE A 104 12.40 -0.95 7.07
N MET A 105 12.08 0.22 7.61
CA MET A 105 12.62 1.48 7.09
C MET A 105 14.15 1.50 7.19
N SER A 106 14.71 0.96 8.29
CA SER A 106 16.17 0.84 8.47
C SER A 106 16.76 -0.09 7.40
N ALA A 107 16.13 -1.24 7.15
CA ALA A 107 16.57 -2.14 6.09
C ALA A 107 16.56 -1.47 4.71
N VAL A 108 15.50 -0.72 4.38
CA VAL A 108 15.43 0.06 3.12
C VAL A 108 16.57 1.06 3.05
N LEU A 109 16.83 1.83 4.11
CA LEU A 109 17.90 2.82 4.13
C LEU A 109 19.28 2.17 3.92
N ILE A 110 19.55 1.07 4.63
CA ILE A 110 20.81 0.32 4.51
C ILE A 110 21.01 -0.19 3.08
N VAL A 111 19.98 -0.81 2.49
CA VAL A 111 20.06 -1.36 1.13
C VAL A 111 20.24 -0.25 0.10
N MET A 112 19.45 0.83 0.18
CA MET A 112 19.53 1.95 -0.76
C MET A 112 20.86 2.70 -0.70
N LEU A 113 21.54 2.70 0.46
CA LEU A 113 22.83 3.36 0.64
C LEU A 113 24.06 2.51 0.31
N ASN A 114 23.94 1.18 0.31
CA ASN A 114 25.11 0.29 0.24
C ASN A 114 25.08 -0.73 -0.90
N MET A 115 23.93 -0.97 -1.53
CA MET A 115 23.79 -2.02 -2.54
C MET A 115 23.68 -1.45 -3.95
N THR A 116 24.61 -1.80 -4.84
CA THR A 116 24.49 -1.51 -6.28
C THR A 116 23.40 -2.38 -6.92
N MET A 117 22.69 -1.86 -7.94
CA MET A 117 21.67 -2.63 -8.64
C MET A 117 22.23 -3.93 -9.23
N SER A 118 21.58 -5.05 -8.90
CA SER A 118 22.00 -6.39 -9.31
C SER A 118 20.85 -7.38 -9.15
N LYS A 119 21.09 -8.69 -9.36
CA LYS A 119 20.09 -9.74 -9.06
C LYS A 119 19.55 -9.67 -7.63
N GLY A 120 20.35 -9.19 -6.67
CA GLY A 120 19.90 -8.97 -5.29
C GLY A 120 18.77 -7.94 -5.17
N THR A 121 18.63 -7.02 -6.14
CA THR A 121 17.56 -6.00 -6.16
C THR A 121 16.20 -6.66 -6.24
N THR A 122 16.05 -7.64 -7.13
CA THR A 122 14.81 -8.40 -7.27
C THR A 122 14.49 -9.22 -6.02
N ILE A 123 15.51 -9.82 -5.39
CA ILE A 123 15.33 -10.59 -4.14
C ILE A 123 14.86 -9.67 -3.02
N PHE A 124 15.55 -8.55 -2.79
CA PHE A 124 15.17 -7.58 -1.78
C PHE A 124 13.75 -7.03 -2.01
N THR A 125 13.44 -6.61 -3.23
CA THR A 125 12.12 -6.08 -3.56
C THR A 125 11.02 -7.13 -3.41
N ALA A 126 11.29 -8.40 -3.73
CA ALA A 126 10.32 -9.47 -3.49
C ALA A 126 10.03 -9.65 -2.00
N ILE A 127 11.06 -9.73 -1.15
CA ILE A 127 10.91 -9.84 0.31
C ILE A 127 10.17 -8.63 0.87
N PHE A 128 10.60 -7.42 0.49
CA PHE A 128 9.97 -6.17 0.93
C PHE A 128 8.50 -6.09 0.51
N ASN A 129 8.18 -6.47 -0.73
CA ASN A 129 6.80 -6.49 -1.22
C ASN A 129 5.95 -7.50 -0.47
N THR A 130 6.47 -8.70 -0.18
CA THR A 130 5.75 -9.70 0.63
C THR A 130 5.44 -9.15 2.01
N LEU A 131 6.43 -8.57 2.70
CA LEU A 131 6.23 -7.96 4.01
C LEU A 131 5.17 -6.84 3.98
N TYR A 132 5.27 -5.93 3.01
CA TYR A 132 4.32 -4.84 2.81
C TYR A 132 2.89 -5.35 2.55
N ILE A 133 2.72 -6.32 1.65
CA ILE A 133 1.43 -6.90 1.27
C ILE A 133 0.81 -7.65 2.46
N SER A 134 1.61 -8.43 3.20
CA SER A 134 1.16 -9.15 4.40
C SER A 134 0.66 -8.19 5.47
N GLU A 135 1.38 -7.08 5.68
CA GLU A 135 0.95 -6.05 6.63
C GLU A 135 -0.34 -5.35 6.16
N ALA A 136 -0.44 -5.06 4.87
CA ALA A 136 -1.67 -4.52 4.29
C ALA A 136 -2.87 -5.45 4.58
N LEU A 137 -2.71 -6.75 4.34
CA LEU A 137 -3.75 -7.75 4.59
C LEU A 137 -4.14 -7.82 6.07
N LEU A 138 -3.17 -7.70 6.98
CA LEU A 138 -3.43 -7.63 8.42
C LEU A 138 -4.34 -6.45 8.75
N TYR A 139 -4.04 -5.24 8.25
CA TYR A 139 -4.91 -4.08 8.48
C TYR A 139 -6.28 -4.21 7.81
N GLY A 140 -6.33 -4.78 6.60
CA GLY A 140 -7.60 -5.01 5.90
C GLY A 140 -8.53 -5.96 6.63
N SER A 141 -7.94 -6.92 7.33
CA SER A 141 -8.67 -8.01 7.97
C SER A 141 -8.74 -7.81 9.48
N PHE A 142 -8.43 -6.61 9.94
CA PHE A 142 -8.30 -6.27 11.36
C PHE A 142 -9.54 -6.69 12.17
N LEU A 143 -10.75 -6.54 11.62
CA LEU A 143 -11.99 -6.94 12.29
C LEU A 143 -12.09 -8.47 12.49
N PHE A 144 -11.68 -9.26 11.52
CA PHE A 144 -11.61 -10.72 11.66
C PHE A 144 -10.52 -11.15 12.64
N VAL A 145 -9.40 -10.41 12.69
CA VAL A 145 -8.32 -10.66 13.66
C VAL A 145 -8.79 -10.33 15.08
N LEU A 146 -9.48 -9.20 15.28
CA LEU A 146 -10.07 -8.83 16.57
C LEU A 146 -11.08 -9.87 17.06
N ASP A 147 -11.88 -10.40 16.14
CA ASP A 147 -12.82 -11.47 16.45
C ASP A 147 -12.13 -12.78 16.85
N TRP A 148 -11.11 -13.18 16.10
CA TRP A 148 -10.35 -14.39 16.38
C TRP A 148 -9.62 -14.34 17.73
N VAL A 149 -9.14 -13.16 18.12
CA VAL A 149 -8.55 -12.92 19.45
C VAL A 149 -9.63 -12.85 20.55
N GLY A 150 -10.91 -12.94 20.18
CA GLY A 150 -12.04 -13.00 21.09
C GLY A 150 -12.46 -11.63 21.64
N LEU A 151 -11.91 -10.52 21.14
CA LEU A 151 -12.24 -9.19 21.64
C LEU A 151 -13.67 -8.79 21.29
N LEU A 152 -14.17 -9.16 20.10
CA LEU A 152 -15.52 -8.80 19.69
C LEU A 152 -16.61 -9.62 20.39
N HIS A 153 -16.31 -10.86 20.79
CA HIS A 153 -17.23 -11.76 21.49
C HIS A 153 -17.38 -11.44 23.00
N LYS A 154 -16.54 -10.57 23.56
CA LYS A 154 -16.64 -10.11 24.96
C LYS A 154 -17.72 -9.05 25.17
N PHE A 155 -18.30 -8.50 24.10
CA PHE A 155 -19.38 -7.52 24.19
C PHE A 155 -20.74 -8.21 24.06
N GLU A 156 -21.61 -8.07 25.04
CA GLU A 156 -22.94 -8.70 25.03
C GLU A 156 -23.92 -7.98 24.09
N ASN A 157 -23.74 -6.67 23.89
CA ASN A 157 -24.56 -5.84 23.01
C ASN A 157 -23.85 -4.55 22.55
N ILE A 158 -24.44 -3.87 21.56
CA ILE A 158 -23.93 -2.60 21.00
C ILE A 158 -23.83 -1.49 22.07
N GLY A 159 -24.74 -1.47 23.06
CA GLY A 159 -24.73 -0.49 24.14
C GLY A 159 -23.48 -0.60 25.01
N GLN A 160 -23.12 -1.82 25.41
CA GLN A 160 -21.91 -2.11 26.18
C GLN A 160 -20.63 -1.82 25.38
N MET A 161 -20.63 -2.12 24.07
CA MET A 161 -19.53 -1.73 23.19
C MET A 161 -19.35 -0.20 23.13
N LEU A 162 -20.44 0.55 22.98
CA LEU A 162 -20.42 2.03 22.94
C LEU A 162 -19.98 2.63 24.28
N GLU A 163 -20.38 2.03 25.39
CA GLU A 163 -19.95 2.45 26.72
C GLU A 163 -18.45 2.22 26.92
N VAL A 164 -17.94 1.04 26.56
CA VAL A 164 -16.50 0.72 26.59
C VAL A 164 -15.69 1.60 25.63
N LEU A 165 -16.23 1.90 24.44
CA LEU A 165 -15.62 2.85 23.49
C LEU A 165 -15.49 4.25 24.10
N ARG A 166 -16.48 4.69 24.88
CA ARG A 166 -16.47 5.99 25.56
C ARG A 166 -15.42 6.04 26.67
N THR A 167 -15.27 4.98 27.47
CA THR A 167 -14.30 4.93 28.58
C THR A 167 -12.87 4.65 28.11
N GLN A 168 -12.67 3.98 26.98
CA GLN A 168 -11.34 3.56 26.52
C GLN A 168 -10.90 4.13 25.17
N TRP A 169 -11.29 5.35 24.80
CA TRP A 169 -10.96 5.98 23.50
C TRP A 169 -9.47 5.87 23.04
N ILE A 170 -8.52 5.66 23.96
CA ILE A 170 -7.11 5.38 23.66
C ILE A 170 -6.90 4.26 22.63
N TRP A 171 -7.70 3.19 22.64
CA TRP A 171 -7.53 2.12 21.62
C TRP A 171 -8.00 2.56 20.23
N ILE A 172 -9.06 3.37 20.15
CA ILE A 172 -9.52 3.97 18.89
C ILE A 172 -8.43 4.89 18.33
N PHE A 173 -7.86 5.74 19.19
CA PHE A 173 -6.76 6.63 18.82
C PHE A 173 -5.53 5.83 18.35
N ALA A 174 -5.21 4.73 19.04
CA ALA A 174 -4.11 3.84 18.66
C ALA A 174 -4.32 3.16 17.29
N ILE A 175 -5.54 2.69 16.99
CA ILE A 175 -5.90 2.14 15.67
C ILE A 175 -5.72 3.20 14.58
N VAL A 176 -6.23 4.42 14.81
CA VAL A 176 -6.10 5.52 13.86
C VAL A 176 -4.62 5.81 13.58
N VAL A 177 -3.81 5.96 14.63
CA VAL A 177 -2.36 6.17 14.52
C VAL A 177 -1.68 5.04 13.77
N ALA A 178 -2.03 3.78 14.03
CA ALA A 178 -1.45 2.63 13.33
C ALA A 178 -1.73 2.68 11.82
N VAL A 179 -2.97 2.98 11.42
CA VAL A 179 -3.32 3.13 10.00
C VAL A 179 -2.56 4.30 9.35
N PHE A 180 -2.42 5.44 10.05
CA PHE A 180 -1.64 6.57 9.56
C PHE A 180 -0.14 6.25 9.48
N SER A 181 0.40 5.47 10.41
CA SER A 181 1.81 5.05 10.45
C SER A 181 2.21 4.16 9.27
N TYR A 182 1.24 3.53 8.61
CA TYR A 182 1.45 2.74 7.39
C TYR A 182 1.55 3.59 6.10
N LEU A 183 1.06 4.84 6.09
CA LEU A 183 1.11 5.70 4.91
C LEU A 183 2.54 6.01 4.40
N PRO A 184 3.52 6.28 5.27
CA PRO A 184 4.93 6.35 4.89
C PRO A 184 5.43 5.12 4.11
N LEU A 185 5.11 3.91 4.60
CA LEU A 185 5.54 2.66 3.98
C LEU A 185 4.98 2.51 2.57
N LYS A 186 3.73 2.92 2.33
CA LYS A 186 3.16 2.98 0.98
C LYS A 186 3.97 3.86 0.03
N SER A 187 4.44 5.01 0.50
CA SER A 187 5.24 5.93 -0.31
C SER A 187 6.63 5.35 -0.64
N ILE A 188 7.25 4.68 0.32
CA ILE A 188 8.54 3.98 0.17
C ILE A 188 8.37 2.77 -0.77
N PHE A 189 7.27 2.04 -0.68
CA PHE A 189 6.94 0.91 -1.55
C PHE A 189 6.96 1.29 -3.03
N TYR A 190 6.43 2.46 -3.39
CA TYR A 190 6.50 2.94 -4.78
C TYR A 190 7.94 3.17 -5.24
N ASP A 191 8.81 3.72 -4.41
CA ASP A 191 10.21 4.00 -4.80
C ASP A 191 11.03 2.71 -4.88
N VAL A 192 10.84 1.76 -3.96
CA VAL A 192 11.50 0.44 -4.01
C VAL A 192 11.08 -0.34 -5.26
N ASN A 193 9.81 -0.27 -5.65
CA ASN A 193 9.34 -0.92 -6.87
C ASN A 193 9.79 -0.19 -8.15
N MET A 194 9.95 1.14 -8.10
CA MET A 194 10.58 1.88 -9.19
C MET A 194 12.04 1.44 -9.36
N TRP A 195 12.78 1.32 -8.26
CA TRP A 195 14.15 0.83 -8.26
C TRP A 195 14.29 -0.56 -8.89
N ASN A 196 13.40 -1.50 -8.55
CA ASN A 196 13.37 -2.82 -9.21
C ASN A 196 12.97 -2.78 -10.68
N ARG A 197 12.06 -1.87 -11.06
CA ARG A 197 11.69 -1.66 -12.47
C ARG A 197 12.87 -1.17 -13.30
N GLU A 198 13.66 -0.26 -12.75
CA GLU A 198 14.90 0.23 -13.38
C GLU A 198 15.93 -0.89 -13.53
N TRP A 199 16.10 -1.75 -12.51
CA TRP A 199 16.95 -2.93 -12.62
C TRP A 199 16.48 -3.89 -13.74
N MET A 200 15.18 -4.22 -13.81
CA MET A 200 14.64 -5.06 -14.89
C MET A 200 14.86 -4.44 -16.28
N ARG A 201 14.83 -3.11 -16.38
CA ARG A 201 15.14 -2.39 -17.62
C ARG A 201 16.61 -2.58 -18.00
N VAL A 202 17.53 -2.31 -17.07
CA VAL A 202 18.98 -2.47 -17.29
C VAL A 202 19.38 -3.91 -17.58
N ASP A 203 18.82 -4.89 -16.85
CA ASP A 203 19.11 -6.31 -17.06
C ASP A 203 18.68 -6.79 -18.45
N ARG A 204 17.57 -6.28 -18.98
CA ARG A 204 17.14 -6.56 -20.36
C ARG A 204 18.08 -5.94 -21.39
N TYR A 205 18.49 -4.68 -21.20
CA TYR A 205 19.47 -4.04 -22.08
C TYR A 205 20.78 -4.83 -22.17
N ARG A 206 21.25 -5.38 -21.06
CA ARG A 206 22.47 -6.20 -21.02
C ARG A 206 22.36 -7.53 -21.79
N LYS A 207 21.15 -8.03 -22.01
CA LYS A 207 20.89 -9.32 -22.66
C LYS A 207 20.59 -9.22 -24.16
N THR A 208 20.22 -8.03 -24.64
CA THR A 208 20.10 -7.73 -26.07
C THR A 208 21.47 -7.24 -26.58
N GLU A 209 22.18 -8.08 -27.31
CA GLU A 209 23.55 -7.81 -27.83
C GLU A 209 23.60 -6.77 -28.98
N ASP A 210 22.46 -6.28 -29.48
CA ASP A 210 22.41 -5.27 -30.54
C ASP A 210 22.76 -3.87 -30.01
N ARG A 211 24.02 -3.48 -30.19
CA ARG A 211 24.52 -2.12 -29.93
C ARG A 211 23.97 -1.07 -30.90
N GLU A 212 23.38 -1.47 -32.02
CA GLU A 212 22.89 -0.54 -33.07
C GLU A 212 21.36 -0.32 -33.07
N ASN A 213 20.59 -1.13 -32.34
CA ASN A 213 19.13 -1.00 -32.23
C ASN A 213 18.67 -0.71 -30.79
N GLY A 214 19.37 0.21 -30.10
CA GLY A 214 19.15 0.53 -28.69
C GLY A 214 17.74 1.00 -28.28
N PHE A 215 16.77 1.12 -29.20
CA PHE A 215 15.53 1.83 -28.93
C PHE A 215 14.24 1.21 -29.50
N ILE A 216 14.07 -0.11 -29.43
CA ILE A 216 12.72 -0.70 -29.53
C ILE A 216 12.28 -1.17 -28.15
N PHE A 217 11.69 -0.24 -27.39
CA PHE A 217 11.06 -0.55 -26.11
C PHE A 217 9.81 -1.43 -26.31
N LYS A 218 9.97 -2.75 -26.23
CA LYS A 218 8.84 -3.69 -26.09
C LYS A 218 8.56 -4.01 -24.62
N THR A 219 8.41 -3.02 -23.75
CA THR A 219 7.78 -3.23 -22.42
C THR A 219 7.39 -1.90 -21.79
N TRP A 220 6.25 -1.36 -22.19
CA TRP A 220 5.56 -0.40 -21.36
C TRP A 220 4.29 -1.03 -20.85
N VAL A 221 4.25 -1.23 -19.53
CA VAL A 221 2.99 -1.29 -18.81
C VAL A 221 2.30 0.04 -19.12
N THR A 222 1.32 -0.03 -19.98
CA THR A 222 0.57 1.12 -20.45
C THR A 222 -0.18 1.76 -19.29
N THR A 223 -0.47 3.06 -19.38
CA THR A 223 -1.24 3.76 -18.34
C THR A 223 -2.60 3.08 -18.09
N GLY A 224 -3.19 2.47 -19.13
CA GLY A 224 -4.41 1.66 -19.04
C GLY A 224 -4.24 0.42 -18.17
N GLU A 225 -3.14 -0.32 -18.34
CA GLU A 225 -2.79 -1.50 -17.54
C GLU A 225 -2.57 -1.17 -16.06
N ILE A 226 -1.90 -0.04 -15.77
CA ILE A 226 -1.71 0.43 -14.40
C ILE A 226 -3.06 0.79 -13.76
N LYS A 227 -3.94 1.48 -14.51
CA LYS A 227 -5.28 1.84 -14.04
C LYS A 227 -6.14 0.59 -13.79
N ALA A 228 -6.12 -0.38 -14.71
CA ALA A 228 -6.84 -1.64 -14.55
C ALA A 228 -6.37 -2.39 -13.30
N ARG A 229 -5.05 -2.51 -13.08
CA ARG A 229 -4.49 -3.14 -11.86
C ARG A 229 -4.93 -2.42 -10.59
N LYS A 230 -4.87 -1.09 -10.56
CA LYS A 230 -5.34 -0.32 -9.39
C LYS A 230 -6.81 -0.62 -9.07
N LEU A 231 -7.67 -0.68 -10.08
CA LEU A 231 -9.09 -1.02 -9.89
C LEU A 231 -9.28 -2.46 -9.38
N MET A 232 -8.46 -3.41 -9.84
CA MET A 232 -8.53 -4.80 -9.35
C MET A 232 -8.04 -4.92 -7.90
N ILE A 233 -6.97 -4.21 -7.54
CA ILE A 233 -6.51 -4.11 -6.14
C ILE A 233 -7.62 -3.51 -5.28
N SER A 234 -8.25 -2.41 -5.74
CA SER A 234 -9.39 -1.82 -5.04
C SER A 234 -10.57 -2.77 -4.91
N THR A 235 -10.85 -3.58 -5.94
CA THR A 235 -11.89 -4.63 -5.88
C THR A 235 -11.64 -5.60 -4.74
N GLY A 236 -10.41 -6.13 -4.63
CA GLY A 236 -10.02 -7.01 -3.52
C GLY A 236 -10.22 -6.35 -2.15
N TRP A 237 -9.83 -5.09 -2.00
CA TRP A 237 -10.06 -4.32 -0.77
C TRP A 237 -11.54 -4.14 -0.42
N PHE A 238 -12.37 -3.80 -1.40
CA PHE A 238 -13.80 -3.63 -1.17
C PHE A 238 -14.49 -4.96 -0.83
N LEU A 239 -13.98 -6.09 -1.32
CA LEU A 239 -14.46 -7.41 -0.89
C LEU A 239 -14.12 -7.68 0.58
N ILE A 240 -12.87 -7.44 0.99
CA ILE A 240 -12.46 -7.60 2.40
C ILE A 240 -13.30 -6.68 3.31
N LEU A 241 -13.55 -5.44 2.88
CA LEU A 241 -14.42 -4.50 3.59
C LEU A 241 -15.86 -5.01 3.70
N THR A 242 -16.42 -5.51 2.59
CA THR A 242 -17.80 -6.04 2.58
C THR A 242 -17.93 -7.27 3.48
N ALA A 243 -16.95 -8.17 3.45
CA ALA A 243 -16.87 -9.31 4.36
C ALA A 243 -16.82 -8.85 5.82
N SER A 244 -16.05 -7.79 6.11
CA SER A 244 -15.94 -7.22 7.46
C SER A 244 -17.26 -6.62 7.95
N VAL A 245 -18.02 -5.94 7.08
CA VAL A 245 -19.36 -5.45 7.39
C VAL A 245 -20.30 -6.61 7.72
N PHE A 246 -20.29 -7.68 6.92
CA PHE A 246 -21.14 -8.85 7.17
C PHE A 246 -20.76 -9.54 8.49
N HIS A 247 -19.46 -9.56 8.82
CA HIS A 247 -18.97 -10.14 10.06
C HIS A 247 -19.40 -9.35 11.29
N ILE A 248 -19.33 -8.02 11.27
CA ILE A 248 -19.85 -7.16 12.33
C ILE A 248 -21.36 -7.40 12.54
N MET A 249 -22.11 -7.51 11.44
CA MET A 249 -23.55 -7.74 11.51
C MET A 249 -23.90 -9.11 12.12
N ASP A 250 -23.10 -10.15 11.83
CA ASP A 250 -23.24 -11.45 12.46
C ASP A 250 -23.04 -11.37 13.98
N ILE A 251 -22.00 -10.67 14.42
CA ILE A 251 -21.66 -10.56 15.85
C ILE A 251 -22.74 -9.78 16.61
N PHE A 252 -23.14 -8.60 16.11
CA PHE A 252 -23.99 -7.68 16.87
C PHE A 252 -25.49 -7.81 16.60
N ALA A 253 -25.87 -8.24 15.39
CA ALA A 253 -27.27 -8.38 15.00
C ALA A 253 -27.71 -9.85 14.85
N ARG A 254 -26.83 -10.82 15.17
CA ARG A 254 -27.08 -12.27 15.09
C ARG A 254 -27.67 -12.67 13.73
N THR A 255 -27.06 -12.16 12.66
CA THR A 255 -27.43 -12.52 11.29
C THR A 255 -26.90 -13.91 10.92
N ASP A 256 -27.36 -14.47 9.80
CA ASP A 256 -26.90 -15.76 9.27
C ASP A 256 -26.06 -15.58 7.98
N PHE A 257 -25.05 -14.70 7.99
CA PHE A 257 -24.14 -14.53 6.84
C PHE A 257 -23.04 -15.60 6.76
N ASN A 258 -23.16 -16.68 7.55
CA ASN A 258 -22.06 -17.55 7.95
C ASN A 258 -21.13 -17.99 6.81
N ALA A 259 -21.65 -18.56 5.72
CA ALA A 259 -20.79 -18.98 4.59
C ALA A 259 -20.38 -17.80 3.68
N ALA A 260 -21.28 -16.84 3.45
CA ALA A 260 -21.08 -15.78 2.48
C ALA A 260 -19.92 -14.85 2.87
N LYS A 261 -19.79 -14.47 4.15
CA LYS A 261 -18.72 -13.58 4.63
C LYS A 261 -17.32 -14.16 4.38
N TYR A 262 -17.13 -15.46 4.59
CA TYR A 262 -15.84 -16.13 4.36
C TYR A 262 -15.54 -16.33 2.88
N VAL A 263 -16.55 -16.65 2.06
CA VAL A 263 -16.36 -16.74 0.59
C VAL A 263 -15.95 -15.39 0.01
N ILE A 264 -16.59 -14.30 0.45
CA ILE A 264 -16.21 -12.93 0.04
C ILE A 264 -14.79 -12.60 0.50
N LEU A 265 -14.42 -12.95 1.74
CA LEU A 265 -13.08 -12.69 2.29
C LEU A 265 -11.98 -13.41 1.49
N VAL A 266 -12.16 -14.73 1.25
CA VAL A 266 -11.22 -15.54 0.47
C VAL A 266 -11.10 -15.04 -0.96
N ALA A 267 -12.23 -14.72 -1.61
CA ALA A 267 -12.22 -14.12 -2.94
C ALA A 267 -11.48 -12.77 -2.94
N GLY A 268 -11.70 -11.94 -1.91
CA GLY A 268 -10.99 -10.67 -1.70
C GLY A 268 -9.47 -10.85 -1.66
N TYR A 269 -8.98 -11.82 -0.89
CA TYR A 269 -7.55 -12.14 -0.82
C TYR A 269 -6.99 -12.65 -2.16
N ILE A 270 -7.68 -13.58 -2.82
CA ILE A 270 -7.24 -14.12 -4.11
C ILE A 270 -7.13 -13.01 -5.14
N ILE A 271 -8.16 -12.16 -5.26
CA ILE A 271 -8.19 -11.05 -6.22
C ILE A 271 -7.10 -10.02 -5.88
N PHE A 272 -6.95 -9.66 -4.61
CA PHE A 272 -5.94 -8.71 -4.15
C PHE A 272 -4.52 -9.20 -4.44
N LEU A 273 -4.16 -10.40 -3.99
CA LEU A 273 -2.82 -10.98 -4.17
C LEU A 273 -2.50 -11.19 -5.65
N SER A 274 -3.44 -11.76 -6.39
CA SER A 274 -3.24 -12.04 -7.82
C SER A 274 -3.04 -10.75 -8.63
N ALA A 275 -3.66 -9.63 -8.24
CA ALA A 275 -3.44 -8.35 -8.91
C ALA A 275 -1.98 -7.83 -8.79
N TYR A 276 -1.21 -8.28 -7.79
CA TYR A 276 0.22 -7.97 -7.68
C TYR A 276 1.10 -8.93 -8.48
N VAL A 277 0.71 -10.20 -8.59
CA VAL A 277 1.52 -11.28 -9.18
C VAL A 277 1.28 -11.46 -10.69
N VAL A 278 0.05 -11.30 -11.15
CA VAL A 278 -0.32 -11.59 -12.55
C VAL A 278 0.49 -10.68 -13.49
N PRO A 279 1.22 -11.25 -14.47
CA PRO A 279 2.01 -10.48 -15.43
C PRO A 279 1.12 -9.62 -16.35
N TYR A 280 1.70 -8.88 -17.30
CA TYR A 280 0.94 -8.13 -18.29
C TYR A 280 0.97 -8.85 -19.63
N ASN A 281 0.09 -9.83 -19.81
CA ASN A 281 0.04 -10.66 -21.02
C ASN A 281 -1.40 -11.03 -21.41
N ASN A 282 -1.58 -11.64 -22.58
CA ASN A 282 -2.91 -12.05 -23.05
C ASN A 282 -3.61 -13.02 -22.09
N TRP A 283 -2.85 -13.88 -21.39
CA TRP A 283 -3.37 -14.78 -20.35
C TRP A 283 -3.97 -14.05 -19.15
N SER A 284 -3.53 -12.80 -18.90
CA SER A 284 -4.06 -11.99 -17.81
C SER A 284 -5.50 -11.57 -18.07
N LEU A 285 -5.94 -11.50 -19.35
CA LEU A 285 -7.32 -11.18 -19.70
C LEU A 285 -8.31 -12.19 -19.11
N ILE A 286 -7.91 -13.47 -19.06
CA ILE A 286 -8.69 -14.53 -18.41
C ILE A 286 -8.85 -14.23 -16.92
N PHE A 287 -7.79 -13.84 -16.24
CA PHE A 287 -7.85 -13.47 -14.81
C PHE A 287 -8.86 -12.34 -14.54
N TYR A 288 -8.82 -11.25 -15.32
CA TYR A 288 -9.75 -10.12 -15.13
C TYR A 288 -11.22 -10.52 -15.37
N TRP A 289 -11.50 -11.30 -16.42
CA TRP A 289 -12.86 -11.72 -16.74
C TRP A 289 -13.40 -12.85 -15.84
N VAL A 290 -12.55 -13.77 -15.38
CA VAL A 290 -12.94 -14.80 -14.41
C VAL A 290 -13.36 -14.17 -13.08
N ASN A 291 -12.58 -13.19 -12.58
CA ASN A 291 -12.96 -12.45 -11.37
C ASN A 291 -14.29 -11.71 -11.56
N GLN A 292 -14.49 -11.12 -12.74
CA GLN A 292 -15.74 -10.45 -13.05
C GLN A 292 -16.93 -11.41 -13.13
N ALA A 293 -16.77 -12.58 -13.74
CA ALA A 293 -17.81 -13.60 -13.81
C ALA A 293 -18.17 -14.13 -12.42
N PHE A 294 -17.17 -14.38 -11.57
CA PHE A 294 -17.36 -14.76 -10.17
C PHE A 294 -18.16 -13.71 -9.40
N LEU A 295 -17.77 -12.43 -9.48
CA LEU A 295 -18.47 -11.33 -8.82
C LEU A 295 -19.88 -11.11 -9.39
N PHE A 296 -20.08 -11.34 -10.68
CA PHE A 296 -21.39 -11.29 -11.30
C PHE A 296 -22.32 -12.38 -10.76
N GLY A 297 -21.84 -13.62 -10.60
CA GLY A 297 -22.60 -14.69 -9.95
C GLY A 297 -22.98 -14.34 -8.51
N PHE A 298 -22.03 -13.75 -7.77
CA PHE A 298 -22.24 -13.39 -6.37
C PHE A 298 -23.22 -12.22 -6.20
N ILE A 299 -23.19 -11.21 -7.08
CA ILE A 299 -24.17 -10.11 -7.03
C ILE A 299 -25.54 -10.58 -7.50
N ALA A 300 -25.63 -11.48 -8.49
CA ALA A 300 -26.91 -12.05 -8.91
C ALA A 300 -27.57 -12.82 -7.76
N TYR A 301 -26.80 -13.64 -7.03
CA TYR A 301 -27.25 -14.27 -5.80
C TYR A 301 -27.69 -13.23 -4.75
N GLY A 302 -26.89 -12.19 -4.53
CA GLY A 302 -27.21 -11.12 -3.59
C GLY A 302 -28.53 -10.40 -3.93
N LEU A 303 -28.73 -10.03 -5.20
CA LEU A 303 -29.96 -9.39 -5.68
C LEU A 303 -31.18 -10.32 -5.56
N TYR A 304 -31.00 -11.62 -5.80
CA TYR A 304 -32.04 -12.61 -5.55
C TYR A 304 -32.47 -12.63 -4.07
N MET A 305 -31.50 -12.62 -3.14
CA MET A 305 -31.81 -12.58 -1.70
C MET A 305 -32.51 -11.28 -1.30
N VAL A 306 -32.08 -10.14 -1.86
CA VAL A 306 -32.73 -8.84 -1.65
C VAL A 306 -34.18 -8.85 -2.12
N GLN A 307 -34.42 -9.34 -3.33
CA GLN A 307 -35.74 -9.31 -3.95
C GLN A 307 -36.72 -10.29 -3.28
N ASN A 308 -36.26 -11.51 -2.97
CA ASN A 308 -37.16 -12.60 -2.60
C ASN A 308 -37.20 -12.89 -1.10
N VAL A 309 -36.19 -12.49 -0.33
CA VAL A 309 -36.02 -12.89 1.08
C VAL A 309 -35.98 -11.69 2.03
N ALA A 310 -35.37 -10.57 1.64
CA ALA A 310 -35.09 -9.46 2.57
C ALA A 310 -36.32 -8.78 3.18
N TRP A 311 -37.48 -8.86 2.53
CA TRP A 311 -38.74 -8.29 3.05
C TRP A 311 -39.38 -9.16 4.15
N GLN A 312 -38.96 -10.40 4.31
CA GLN A 312 -39.52 -11.31 5.30
C GLN A 312 -39.15 -10.86 6.73
N PRO A 313 -40.01 -11.12 7.74
CA PRO A 313 -39.74 -10.74 9.12
C PRO A 313 -38.39 -11.29 9.62
N LYS A 314 -37.61 -10.44 10.29
CA LYS A 314 -36.26 -10.74 10.83
C LYS A 314 -35.15 -10.99 9.78
N LEU A 315 -35.46 -10.91 8.47
CA LEU A 315 -34.50 -11.15 7.39
C LEU A 315 -34.06 -9.86 6.65
N TRP A 316 -34.36 -8.69 7.21
CA TRP A 316 -34.02 -7.38 6.63
C TRP A 316 -32.52 -7.20 6.34
N TYR A 317 -31.64 -7.88 7.06
CA TYR A 317 -30.19 -7.75 6.89
C TYR A 317 -29.73 -8.21 5.50
N PHE A 318 -30.51 -9.01 4.77
CA PHE A 318 -30.22 -9.36 3.37
C PHE A 318 -30.13 -8.13 2.44
N TYR A 319 -30.67 -6.96 2.79
CA TYR A 319 -30.43 -5.72 2.06
C TYR A 319 -28.95 -5.32 1.99
N LEU A 320 -28.11 -5.80 2.91
CA LEU A 320 -26.66 -5.52 2.90
C LEU A 320 -25.93 -6.14 1.70
N TYR A 321 -26.52 -7.14 1.03
CA TYR A 321 -25.95 -7.68 -0.21
C TYR A 321 -25.80 -6.63 -1.33
N VAL A 322 -26.52 -5.50 -1.26
CA VAL A 322 -26.37 -4.38 -2.20
C VAL A 322 -24.97 -3.76 -2.16
N ILE A 323 -24.24 -3.86 -1.04
CA ILE A 323 -22.85 -3.36 -0.92
C ILE A 323 -21.93 -4.05 -1.95
N MET A 324 -22.23 -5.29 -2.36
CA MET A 324 -21.46 -6.02 -3.37
C MET A 324 -21.50 -5.37 -4.78
N LEU A 325 -22.38 -4.39 -5.02
CA LEU A 325 -22.35 -3.61 -6.27
C LEU A 325 -21.03 -2.85 -6.44
N ILE A 326 -20.43 -2.38 -5.34
CA ILE A 326 -19.17 -1.62 -5.39
C ILE A 326 -18.02 -2.46 -5.96
N PRO A 327 -17.65 -3.62 -5.37
CA PRO A 327 -16.59 -4.45 -5.93
C PRO A 327 -16.92 -4.95 -7.34
N TRP A 328 -18.20 -5.24 -7.64
CA TRP A 328 -18.62 -5.65 -8.98
C TRP A 328 -18.37 -4.56 -10.05
N ILE A 329 -18.76 -3.31 -9.79
CA ILE A 329 -18.54 -2.18 -10.72
C ILE A 329 -17.04 -1.93 -10.93
N LEU A 330 -16.25 -2.00 -9.87
CA LEU A 330 -14.80 -1.81 -9.94
C LEU A 330 -14.12 -2.91 -10.77
N SER A 331 -14.53 -4.16 -10.57
CA SER A 331 -14.06 -5.32 -11.34
C SER A 331 -14.42 -5.19 -12.83
N LEU A 332 -15.66 -4.81 -13.14
CA LEU A 332 -16.11 -4.60 -14.51
C LEU A 332 -15.29 -3.51 -15.21
N ASN A 333 -15.13 -2.36 -14.56
CA ASN A 333 -14.32 -1.26 -15.07
C ASN A 333 -12.85 -1.67 -15.26
N SER A 334 -12.33 -2.51 -14.37
CA SER A 334 -10.98 -3.06 -14.48
C SER A 334 -10.83 -3.96 -15.71
N ALA A 335 -11.74 -4.93 -15.90
CA ALA A 335 -11.73 -5.87 -17.01
C ALA A 335 -11.93 -5.19 -18.36
N ILE A 336 -12.88 -4.26 -18.46
CA ILE A 336 -13.11 -3.44 -19.66
C ILE A 336 -11.83 -2.69 -20.02
N ARG A 337 -11.27 -1.92 -19.09
CA ARG A 337 -10.05 -1.15 -19.34
C ARG A 337 -8.89 -2.02 -19.76
N TYR A 338 -8.69 -3.17 -19.12
CA TYR A 338 -7.62 -4.09 -19.50
C TYR A 338 -7.80 -4.62 -20.92
N THR A 339 -9.03 -4.96 -21.29
CA THR A 339 -9.39 -5.43 -22.64
C THR A 339 -9.09 -4.38 -23.70
N TRP A 340 -9.54 -3.13 -23.49
CA TRP A 340 -9.22 -2.01 -24.40
C TRP A 340 -7.72 -1.79 -24.51
N THR A 341 -7.02 -1.86 -23.39
CA THR A 341 -5.59 -1.61 -23.37
C THR A 341 -4.78 -2.68 -24.11
N ILE A 342 -5.21 -3.95 -24.08
CA ILE A 342 -4.60 -5.01 -24.90
C ILE A 342 -4.96 -4.83 -26.38
N LYS A 343 -6.17 -4.37 -26.69
CA LYS A 343 -6.59 -4.09 -28.06
C LYS A 343 -5.80 -2.92 -28.67
N ASP A 344 -5.52 -1.90 -27.87
CA ASP A 344 -4.77 -0.70 -28.28
C ASP A 344 -3.23 -0.89 -28.25
N LYS A 345 -2.74 -2.10 -27.91
CA LYS A 345 -1.30 -2.40 -27.85
C LYS A 345 -0.60 -2.50 -29.22
N GLU A 346 -1.26 -2.13 -30.31
CA GLU A 346 -0.59 -1.96 -31.60
C GLU A 346 0.46 -0.83 -31.49
N GLU A 347 1.70 -1.26 -31.28
CA GLU A 347 2.99 -0.55 -31.42
C GLU A 347 3.11 0.88 -30.86
N ILE A 348 3.20 1.01 -29.54
CA ILE A 348 3.88 2.19 -28.95
C ILE A 348 5.40 1.99 -29.11
N LYS A 349 5.93 2.35 -30.28
CA LYS A 349 7.38 2.52 -30.50
C LYS A 349 7.79 3.84 -29.86
N ALA A 350 8.42 3.77 -28.69
CA ALA A 350 9.10 4.93 -28.12
C ALA A 350 10.37 5.20 -28.94
N VAL A 351 10.25 6.03 -29.98
CA VAL A 351 11.41 6.63 -30.65
C VAL A 351 11.96 7.68 -29.69
N VAL A 352 13.10 7.40 -29.08
CA VAL A 352 13.90 8.47 -28.48
C VAL A 352 14.54 9.19 -29.66
N LEU A 353 14.09 10.40 -29.94
CA LEU A 353 14.89 11.32 -30.75
C LEU A 353 16.15 11.58 -29.92
N ASN A 354 17.29 11.07 -30.38
CA ASN A 354 18.56 11.67 -29.97
C ASN A 354 18.45 13.14 -30.39
N MET A 355 18.26 14.03 -29.42
CA MET A 355 18.22 15.47 -29.72
C MET A 355 19.59 16.02 -30.10
N PHE A 356 20.65 15.21 -29.93
CA PHE A 356 22.04 15.57 -30.19
C PHE A 356 22.73 14.37 -30.84
N GLU A 357 23.36 14.59 -31.98
CA GLU A 357 24.13 13.60 -32.73
C GLU A 357 25.58 13.48 -32.21
N SER A 358 26.03 14.45 -31.43
CA SER A 358 27.38 14.48 -30.83
C SER A 358 27.39 15.01 -29.39
N ASN A 359 28.47 14.72 -28.65
CA ASN A 359 28.69 15.29 -27.32
C ASN A 359 28.84 16.83 -27.38
N ASP A 360 29.36 17.36 -28.49
CA ASP A 360 29.58 18.79 -28.68
C ASP A 360 28.25 19.54 -28.81
N GLU A 361 27.25 18.96 -29.49
CA GLU A 361 25.89 19.54 -29.57
C GLU A 361 25.17 19.53 -28.21
N PHE A 362 25.45 18.53 -27.38
CA PHE A 362 24.93 18.47 -26.01
C PHE A 362 25.60 19.51 -25.09
N GLU A 363 26.91 19.71 -25.22
CA GLU A 363 27.62 20.76 -24.49
C GLU A 363 27.15 22.16 -24.92
N GLN A 364 26.96 22.42 -26.22
CA GLN A 364 26.36 23.67 -26.71
C GLN A 364 24.97 23.91 -26.14
N TYR A 365 24.11 22.88 -26.12
CA TYR A 365 22.78 23.02 -25.53
C TYR A 365 22.81 23.32 -24.03
N LEU A 366 23.77 22.75 -23.28
CA LEU A 366 23.95 23.06 -21.85
C LEU A 366 24.44 24.49 -21.65
N GLU A 367 25.38 24.96 -22.46
CA GLU A 367 25.88 26.33 -22.42
C GLU A 367 24.78 27.35 -22.75
N ASP A 368 23.99 27.08 -23.80
CA ASP A 368 22.87 27.92 -24.20
C ASP A 368 21.80 27.96 -23.10
N ARG A 369 21.44 26.82 -22.50
CA ARG A 369 20.46 26.76 -21.42
C ARG A 369 20.92 27.49 -20.17
N ASP A 370 22.17 27.30 -19.75
CA ASP A 370 22.74 27.98 -18.59
C ASP A 370 22.91 29.49 -18.83
N SER A 371 23.05 29.92 -20.10
CA SER A 371 23.02 31.32 -20.48
C SER A 371 21.61 31.92 -20.42
N GLU A 372 20.59 31.21 -20.90
CA GLU A 372 19.18 31.63 -20.83
C GLU A 372 18.64 31.67 -19.39
N GLU A 373 19.04 30.75 -18.52
CA GLU A 373 18.66 30.77 -17.10
C GLU A 373 19.27 31.97 -16.37
N LYS A 374 20.52 32.34 -16.67
CA LYS A 374 21.15 33.57 -16.14
C LYS A 374 20.46 34.84 -16.62
N ILE A 375 20.01 34.87 -17.88
CA ILE A 375 19.26 36.00 -18.43
C ILE A 375 17.90 36.14 -17.71
N LYS A 376 17.17 35.04 -17.51
CA LYS A 376 15.90 35.07 -16.77
C LYS A 376 16.05 35.47 -15.29
N GLU A 377 17.09 35.00 -14.60
CA GLU A 377 17.37 35.45 -13.23
C GLU A 377 17.72 36.94 -13.17
N SER A 378 18.34 37.50 -14.21
CA SER A 378 18.65 38.93 -14.30
C SER A 378 17.44 39.81 -14.67
N GLU A 379 16.47 39.29 -15.42
CA GLU A 379 15.22 40.00 -15.75
C GLU A 379 14.24 40.02 -14.57
N ASP A 380 14.24 38.99 -13.71
CA ASP A 380 13.42 38.94 -12.49
C ASP A 380 14.01 39.76 -11.30
N THR A 381 15.20 40.37 -11.47
CA THR A 381 15.87 41.19 -10.43
C THR A 381 15.91 42.70 -10.72
N ILE A 382 15.15 43.20 -11.69
CA ILE A 382 14.96 44.65 -11.92
C ILE A 382 13.73 45.18 -11.19
#